data_AF-A0A9P4Y569-F1
#
_entry.id   AF-A0A9P4Y569-F1
#
_cell.length_a   1.000
_cell.length_b   1.000
_cell.length_c   1.000
_cell.angle_alpha   90.00
_cell.angle_beta   90.00
_cell.angle_gamma   90.00
#
_symmetry.space_group_name_H-M   'P 1'
#
loop_
_entity.id
_entity.type
_entity.pdbx_description
1 polymer ?
#
loop_
_entity_poly.entity_id
_entity_poly.type
_entity_poly.pdbx_seq_one_letter_code
_entity_poly.pdbx_strand_id
1 'polypeptide(L)' 'ASKRENLTEDQKRENHINSEKKRRKVISTGFENLGLIVPPPNTGITSKSAVLESTVLFLQELM' A
#
# COMPACT_ATOMS: atom_id res chain seq x y z
N ALA A 1 -14.64 -25.60 22.95
CA ALA A 1 -14.28 -24.60 21.94
C ALA A 1 -15.56 -24.08 21.31
N SER A 2 -15.84 -22.76 21.40
CA SER A 2 -17.05 -22.17 20.81
C SER A 2 -17.01 -22.37 19.28
N LYS A 3 -18.05 -22.98 18.71
CA LYS A 3 -18.21 -23.12 17.27
C LYS A 3 -18.32 -21.70 16.70
N ARG A 4 -17.38 -21.32 15.81
CA ARG A 4 -17.50 -20.05 15.08
C ARG A 4 -18.78 -20.13 14.25
N GLU A 5 -19.72 -19.26 14.53
CA GLU A 5 -20.93 -19.12 13.72
C GLU A 5 -20.57 -18.60 12.33
N ASN A 6 -21.33 -19.03 11.32
CA ASN A 6 -21.15 -18.55 9.96
C ASN A 6 -21.57 -17.07 9.88
N LEU A 7 -20.80 -16.27 9.15
CA LEU A 7 -21.13 -14.87 8.91
C LEU A 7 -22.40 -14.75 8.05
N THR A 8 -23.24 -13.76 8.36
CA THR A 8 -24.32 -13.32 7.47
C THR A 8 -23.77 -12.68 6.20
N GLU A 9 -24.59 -12.54 5.15
CA GLU A 9 -24.16 -11.88 3.91
C GLU A 9 -23.77 -10.41 4.13
N ASP A 10 -24.49 -9.69 5.01
CA ASP A 10 -24.16 -8.32 5.39
C ASP A 10 -22.79 -8.25 6.10
N GLN A 11 -22.52 -9.18 7.01
CA GLN A 11 -21.22 -9.27 7.69
C GLN A 11 -20.09 -9.61 6.72
N LYS A 12 -20.32 -10.50 5.73
CA LYS A 12 -19.33 -10.80 4.69
C LYS A 12 -19.03 -9.57 3.83
N ARG A 13 -20.07 -8.81 3.44
CA ARG A 13 -19.94 -7.58 2.67
C ARG A 13 -19.14 -6.52 3.44
N GLU A 14 -19.45 -6.33 4.72
CA GLU A 14 -18.73 -5.39 5.59
C GLU A 14 -17.27 -5.82 5.76
N ASN A 15 -17.02 -7.10 6.04
CA ASN A 15 -15.66 -7.63 6.17
C ASN A 15 -14.85 -7.45 4.89
N HIS A 16 -15.44 -7.64 3.72
CA HIS A 16 -14.80 -7.40 2.43
C HIS A 16 -14.39 -5.92 2.27
N ILE A 17 -15.32 -4.99 2.55
CA ILE A 17 -15.05 -3.53 2.49
C ILE A 17 -13.91 -3.15 3.45
N ASN A 18 -13.96 -3.63 4.68
CA ASN A 18 -12.97 -3.31 5.71
C ASN A 18 -11.60 -3.90 5.38
N SER A 19 -11.55 -5.13 4.88
CA SER A 19 -10.32 -5.78 4.43
C SER A 19 -9.67 -4.99 3.29
N GLU A 20 -10.47 -4.51 2.34
CA GLU A 20 -9.98 -3.73 1.21
C GLU A 20 -9.51 -2.33 1.63
N LYS A 21 -10.24 -1.65 2.53
CA LYS A 21 -9.78 -0.38 3.12
C LYS A 21 -8.42 -0.57 3.81
N LYS A 22 -8.27 -1.64 4.60
CA LYS A 22 -7.00 -1.96 5.26
C LYS A 22 -5.88 -2.22 4.23
N ARG A 23 -6.14 -3.01 3.19
CA ARG A 23 -5.17 -3.29 2.12
C ARG A 23 -4.70 -1.99 1.44
N ARG A 24 -5.63 -1.11 1.08
CA ARG A 24 -5.30 0.19 0.46
C ARG A 24 -4.52 1.11 1.40
N LYS A 25 -4.86 1.12 2.69
CA LYS A 25 -4.12 1.90 3.70
C LYS A 25 -2.66 1.43 3.80
N VAL A 26 -2.43 0.12 3.89
CA VAL A 26 -1.07 -0.45 3.94
C VAL A 26 -0.27 -0.05 2.69
N ILE A 27 -0.87 -0.11 1.51
CA ILE A 27 -0.21 0.32 0.26
C ILE A 27 0.11 1.82 0.30
N SER A 28 -0.82 2.67 0.73
CA SER A 28 -0.60 4.12 0.84
C SER A 28 0.57 4.45 1.74
N THR A 29 0.58 3.87 2.94
CA THR A 29 1.67 4.05 3.90
C THR A 29 3.00 3.54 3.35
N GLY A 30 3.01 2.47 2.56
CA GLY A 30 4.20 2.02 1.85
C GLY A 30 4.76 3.07 0.89
N PHE A 31 3.91 3.74 0.11
CA PHE A 31 4.33 4.83 -0.78
C PHE A 31 4.82 6.06 -0.02
N GLU A 32 4.15 6.42 1.08
CA GLU A 32 4.58 7.51 1.96
C GLU A 32 5.99 7.23 2.52
N ASN A 33 6.23 6.00 2.99
CA ASN A 33 7.53 5.58 3.50
C ASN A 33 8.62 5.59 2.41
N LEU A 34 8.30 5.18 1.18
CA LEU A 34 9.25 5.27 0.06
C LEU A 34 9.67 6.72 -0.19
N GLY A 35 8.75 7.69 -0.10
CA GLY A 35 9.06 9.11 -0.24
C GLY A 35 9.98 9.68 0.84
N LEU A 36 10.17 8.98 1.96
CA LEU A 36 11.12 9.37 3.03
C LEU A 36 12.53 8.80 2.81
N ILE A 37 12.65 7.74 2.03
CA ILE A 37 13.90 6.98 1.85
C ILE A 37 14.53 7.26 0.49
N VAL A 38 13.70 7.28 -0.55
CA VAL A 38 14.12 7.44 -1.93
C VAL A 38 14.24 8.93 -2.23
N PRO A 39 15.38 9.42 -2.76
CA PRO A 39 15.52 10.80 -3.18
C PRO A 39 14.38 11.20 -4.12
N PRO A 40 13.74 12.37 -3.92
CA PRO A 40 12.63 12.79 -4.75
C PRO A 40 13.11 12.96 -6.21
N PRO A 41 12.32 12.53 -7.21
CA PRO A 41 12.66 12.81 -8.59
C PRO A 41 12.70 14.33 -8.82
N ASN A 42 13.66 14.78 -9.64
CA ASN A 42 13.92 16.21 -9.91
C ASN A 42 12.76 16.95 -10.62
N THR A 43 11.66 16.26 -10.91
CA THR A 43 10.48 16.79 -11.61
C THR A 43 9.23 16.61 -10.74
N GLY A 44 8.44 17.67 -10.61
CA GLY A 44 7.25 17.73 -9.75
C GLY A 44 6.16 16.70 -10.09
N ILE A 45 5.11 16.67 -9.25
CA ILE A 45 4.03 15.68 -9.17
C ILE A 45 4.55 14.23 -9.30
N THR A 46 4.88 13.64 -8.16
CA THR A 46 5.27 12.23 -8.05
C THR A 46 4.05 11.32 -8.17
N SER A 47 3.85 10.74 -9.35
CA SER A 47 2.91 9.62 -9.53
C SER A 47 3.43 8.37 -8.80
N LYS A 48 2.55 7.41 -8.49
CA LYS A 48 2.96 6.13 -7.87
C LYS A 48 3.94 5.34 -8.73
N SER A 49 3.80 5.38 -10.06
CA SER A 49 4.73 4.73 -10.98
C SER A 49 6.11 5.38 -10.92
N ALA A 50 6.17 6.72 -10.93
CA ALA A 50 7.43 7.46 -10.83
C ALA A 50 8.19 7.17 -9.53
N VAL A 51 7.48 7.01 -8.41
CA VAL A 51 8.10 6.60 -7.13
C VAL A 51 8.73 5.21 -7.23
N LEU A 52 8.04 4.23 -7.84
CA LEU A 52 8.57 2.88 -7.99
C LEU A 52 9.80 2.85 -8.92
N GLU A 53 9.74 3.56 -10.05
CA GLU A 53 10.88 3.69 -10.97
C GLU A 53 12.09 4.33 -10.28
N SER A 54 11.87 5.43 -9.54
CA SER A 54 12.94 6.09 -8.77
C SER A 54 13.50 5.19 -7.67
N THR A 55 12.67 4.35 -7.04
CA THR A 55 13.11 3.37 -6.03
C THR A 55 14.05 2.35 -6.65
N VAL A 56 13.74 1.83 -7.85
CA VAL A 56 14.60 0.87 -8.55
C VAL A 56 15.94 1.50 -8.91
N LEU A 57 15.93 2.73 -9.46
CA LEU A 57 17.15 3.46 -9.80
C LEU A 57 18.02 3.69 -8.56
N PHE A 58 17.42 4.14 -7.46
CA PHE A 58 18.14 4.35 -6.21
C PHE A 58 18.78 3.06 -5.67
N LEU A 59 18.07 1.92 -5.73
CA LEU A 59 18.64 0.63 -5.35
C LEU A 59 19.81 0.20 -6.26
N GLN A 60 19.74 0.50 -7.55
CA GLN A 60 20.82 0.21 -8.50
C GLN A 60 22.08 1.03 -8.22
N GLU A 61 21.94 2.27 -7.77
CA GLU A 61 23.09 3.13 -7.41
C GLU A 61 23.80 2.68 -6.11
N LEU A 62 23.11 1.95 -5.24
CA LEU A 62 23.64 1.44 -3.97
C LEU A 62 24.37 0.09 -4.10
N MET A 63 24.25 -0.60 -5.24
CA MET A 63 24.88 -1.90 -5.52
C MET A 63 26.20 -1.73 -6.25
#